data_AF-A0A7J6NE52-F1
#
_entry.id   AF-A0A7J6NE52-F1
#
_cell.length_a   1.000
_cell.length_b   1.000
_cell.length_c   1.000
_cell.angle_alpha   90.00
_cell.angle_beta   90.00
_cell.angle_gamma   90.00
#
_symmetry.space_group_name_H-M   'P 1'
#
loop_
_entity.id
_entity.type
_entity.pdbx_description
1 polymer ?
#
loop_
_entity_poly.entity_id
_entity_poly.type
_entity_poly.pdbx_seq_one_letter_code
_entity_poly.pdbx_strand_id
1 'polypeptide(L)'
;QARKASLDKEGLAAKIRRRTTNLQTFVADLEKAGLLDSALADSWHYDVLEHSDEQNDALLKYIFFGSELSYFINGLITLDVFEVFLARARLAYLDNPYHNWYHAVDVTHTVYRYMALAKSMAFLQPLDCLAVLLAAVVHDIGHPGVNNPYLIETAHELALRYNDKSPLENMHCARFFELCGEAEANVLQELSKQQ
;
A
#
# COMPACT_ATOMS: atom_id res chain seq x y z
N GLN A 1 30.75 -10.93 -29.27
CA GLN A 1 30.24 -10.31 -28.02
C GLN A 1 29.24 -9.17 -28.28
N ALA A 2 29.46 -8.26 -29.23
CA ALA A 2 28.54 -7.15 -29.55
C ALA A 2 27.10 -7.57 -29.96
N ARG A 3 26.95 -8.67 -30.72
CA ARG A 3 25.63 -9.16 -31.19
C ARG A 3 24.74 -9.72 -30.05
N LYS A 4 25.35 -10.29 -29.00
CA LYS A 4 24.64 -10.82 -27.82
C LYS A 4 24.18 -9.68 -26.90
N ALA A 5 24.98 -8.62 -26.78
CA ALA A 5 24.61 -7.40 -26.05
C ALA A 5 23.52 -6.56 -26.75
N SER A 6 23.42 -6.63 -28.08
CA SER A 6 22.35 -5.99 -28.86
C SER A 6 21.00 -6.71 -28.71
N LEU A 7 21.00 -8.05 -28.75
CA LEU A 7 19.80 -8.88 -28.52
C LEU A 7 19.25 -8.74 -27.09
N ASP A 8 20.13 -8.57 -26.09
CA ASP A 8 19.75 -8.39 -24.68
C ASP A 8 19.11 -7.02 -24.42
N LYS A 9 19.57 -5.98 -25.13
CA LYS A 9 18.97 -4.62 -25.09
C LYS A 9 17.61 -4.56 -25.77
N GLU A 10 17.43 -5.26 -26.88
CA GLU A 10 16.12 -5.35 -27.56
C GLU A 10 15.09 -6.14 -26.73
N GLY A 11 15.52 -7.23 -26.08
CA GLY A 11 14.67 -7.99 -25.15
C GLY A 11 14.26 -7.17 -23.92
N LEU A 12 15.19 -6.40 -23.35
CA LEU A 12 14.91 -5.48 -22.25
C LEU A 12 13.96 -4.36 -22.67
N ALA A 13 14.19 -3.73 -23.83
CA ALA A 13 13.31 -2.69 -24.37
C ALA A 13 11.90 -3.20 -24.68
N ALA A 14 11.77 -4.43 -25.21
CA ALA A 14 10.47 -5.07 -25.45
C ALA A 14 9.74 -5.40 -24.13
N LYS A 15 10.47 -5.83 -23.10
CA LYS A 15 9.92 -6.09 -21.75
C LYS A 15 9.46 -4.79 -21.08
N ILE A 16 10.23 -3.72 -21.22
CA ILE A 16 9.85 -2.37 -20.76
C ILE A 16 8.60 -1.89 -21.51
N ARG A 17 8.59 -1.95 -22.84
CA ARG A 17 7.45 -1.51 -23.66
C ARG A 17 6.17 -2.27 -23.32
N ARG A 18 6.21 -3.60 -23.24
CA ARG A 18 5.05 -4.43 -22.87
C ARG A 18 4.53 -4.09 -21.47
N ARG A 19 5.41 -3.77 -20.53
CA ARG A 19 5.04 -3.37 -19.16
C ARG A 19 4.41 -1.97 -19.12
N THR A 20 4.98 -0.99 -19.81
CA THR A 20 4.36 0.33 -19.94
C THR A 20 2.98 0.23 -20.57
N THR A 21 2.80 -0.62 -21.59
CA THR A 21 1.50 -0.89 -22.18
C THR A 21 0.52 -1.51 -21.18
N ASN A 22 0.95 -2.50 -20.39
CA ASN A 22 0.07 -3.12 -19.36
C ASN A 22 -0.36 -2.13 -18.27
N LEU A 23 0.53 -1.24 -17.81
CA LEU A 23 0.21 -0.23 -16.79
C LEU A 23 -0.77 0.83 -17.34
N GLN A 24 -0.55 1.29 -18.57
CA GLN A 24 -1.47 2.22 -19.23
C GLN A 24 -2.85 1.59 -19.46
N THR A 25 -2.90 0.30 -19.80
CA THR A 25 -4.16 -0.44 -19.90
C THR A 25 -4.83 -0.56 -18.54
N PHE A 26 -4.09 -0.90 -17.48
CA PHE A 26 -4.62 -1.00 -16.11
C PHE A 26 -5.29 0.29 -15.64
N VAL A 27 -4.61 1.44 -15.76
CA VAL A 27 -5.19 2.74 -15.36
C VAL A 27 -6.41 3.08 -16.21
N ALA A 28 -6.32 2.89 -17.53
CA ALA A 28 -7.44 3.16 -18.44
C ALA A 28 -8.66 2.27 -18.14
N ASP A 29 -8.46 1.03 -17.70
CA ASP A 29 -9.55 0.13 -17.31
C ASP A 29 -10.24 0.61 -16.02
N LEU A 30 -9.49 1.11 -15.03
CA LEU A 30 -10.06 1.72 -13.82
C LEU A 30 -10.86 3.00 -14.12
N GLU A 31 -10.33 3.87 -14.98
CA GLU A 31 -11.00 5.11 -15.40
C GLU A 31 -12.27 4.80 -16.20
N LYS A 32 -12.20 3.84 -17.14
CA LYS A 32 -13.35 3.40 -17.93
C LYS A 32 -14.44 2.77 -17.06
N ALA A 33 -14.06 2.09 -15.98
CA ALA A 33 -15.00 1.55 -14.99
C ALA A 33 -15.60 2.63 -14.07
N GLY A 34 -15.13 3.88 -14.12
CA GLY A 34 -15.56 4.97 -13.24
C GLY A 34 -15.06 4.82 -11.80
N LEU A 35 -14.04 3.98 -11.57
CA LEU A 35 -13.49 3.71 -10.24
C LEU A 35 -12.37 4.68 -9.85
N LEU A 36 -11.76 5.34 -10.84
CA LEU A 36 -10.61 6.22 -10.65
C LEU A 36 -10.69 7.43 -11.58
N ASP A 37 -10.28 8.59 -11.08
CA ASP A 37 -9.80 9.72 -11.86
C ASP A 37 -8.33 9.90 -11.49
N SER A 38 -7.41 9.59 -12.42
CA SER A 38 -5.97 9.63 -12.13
C SER A 38 -5.47 11.05 -11.85
N ALA A 39 -6.07 12.08 -12.45
CA ALA A 39 -5.72 13.47 -12.19
C ALA A 39 -6.18 13.91 -10.80
N LEU A 40 -7.35 13.45 -10.34
CA LEU A 40 -7.83 13.67 -8.98
C LEU A 40 -6.96 12.93 -7.96
N ALA A 41 -6.63 11.65 -8.22
CA ALA A 41 -5.70 10.86 -7.42
C ALA A 41 -4.33 11.53 -7.29
N ASP A 42 -3.88 12.22 -8.35
CA ASP A 42 -2.65 13.00 -8.38
C ASP A 42 -2.79 14.44 -7.87
N SER A 43 -3.84 14.73 -7.09
CA SER A 43 -4.09 16.03 -6.47
C SER A 43 -4.29 15.91 -4.96
N TRP A 44 -4.41 17.06 -4.28
CA TRP A 44 -4.82 17.13 -2.87
C TRP A 44 -6.35 17.24 -2.71
N HIS A 45 -7.11 17.09 -3.80
CA HIS A 45 -8.57 17.24 -3.82
C HIS A 45 -9.33 15.92 -3.78
N TYR A 46 -8.62 14.78 -3.72
CA TYR A 46 -9.26 13.49 -3.50
C TYR A 46 -9.82 13.46 -2.08
N ASP A 47 -11.14 13.33 -1.95
CA ASP A 47 -11.82 13.18 -0.66
C ASP A 47 -12.24 11.73 -0.47
N VAL A 48 -11.60 11.03 0.46
CA VAL A 48 -11.87 9.60 0.72
C VAL A 48 -13.31 9.35 1.15
N LEU A 49 -14.00 10.33 1.76
CA LEU A 49 -15.36 10.19 2.29
C LEU A 49 -16.43 10.30 1.19
N GLU A 50 -16.11 10.98 0.09
CA GLU A 50 -16.99 11.13 -1.08
C GLU A 50 -16.84 9.96 -2.07
N HIS A 51 -15.93 9.02 -1.80
CA HIS A 51 -15.65 7.85 -2.65
C HIS A 51 -16.10 6.55 -1.96
N SER A 52 -16.58 5.59 -2.76
CA SER A 52 -16.92 4.25 -2.25
C SER A 52 -15.69 3.45 -1.83
N ASP A 53 -15.89 2.37 -1.07
CA ASP A 53 -14.82 1.42 -0.74
C ASP A 53 -14.08 0.93 -1.99
N GLU A 54 -14.79 0.62 -3.08
CA GLU A 54 -14.19 0.16 -4.33
C GLU A 54 -13.36 1.24 -5.03
N GLN A 55 -13.77 2.51 -4.93
CA GLN A 55 -13.03 3.65 -5.48
C GLN A 55 -11.78 3.95 -4.64
N ASN A 56 -11.89 3.86 -3.32
CA ASN A 56 -10.76 3.97 -2.40
C ASN A 56 -9.75 2.81 -2.61
N ASP A 57 -10.25 1.58 -2.78
CA ASP A 57 -9.42 0.42 -3.13
C ASP A 57 -8.73 0.64 -4.49
N ALA A 58 -9.45 1.19 -5.49
CA ALA A 58 -8.88 1.53 -6.80
C ALA A 58 -7.79 2.62 -6.71
N LEU A 59 -7.96 3.63 -5.84
CA LEU A 59 -6.92 4.62 -5.57
C LEU A 59 -5.65 3.94 -5.03
N LEU A 60 -5.76 3.04 -4.05
CA LEU A 60 -4.58 2.37 -3.51
C LEU A 60 -3.92 1.46 -4.56
N LYS A 61 -4.70 0.74 -5.38
CA LYS A 61 -4.14 -0.03 -6.51
C LYS A 61 -3.46 0.89 -7.53
N TYR A 62 -4.01 2.08 -7.80
CA TYR A 62 -3.36 3.08 -8.64
C TYR A 62 -2.03 3.57 -8.03
N ILE A 63 -1.97 3.86 -6.73
CA ILE A 63 -0.73 4.29 -6.07
C ILE A 63 0.37 3.22 -6.25
N PHE A 64 0.05 1.95 -6.05
CA PHE A 64 1.03 0.86 -6.11
C PHE A 64 1.36 0.39 -7.54
N PHE A 65 0.40 0.48 -8.49
CA PHE A 65 0.50 -0.14 -9.82
C PHE A 65 0.16 0.78 -11.00
N GLY A 66 -0.13 2.07 -10.77
CA GLY A 66 -0.52 3.02 -11.84
C GLY A 66 0.19 4.37 -11.79
N SER A 67 0.70 4.76 -10.61
CA SER A 67 1.40 6.02 -10.39
C SER A 67 2.86 6.00 -10.86
N GLU A 68 3.55 7.15 -10.79
CA GLU A 68 5.00 7.20 -11.02
C GLU A 68 5.81 6.34 -10.03
N LEU A 69 5.34 6.19 -8.78
CA LEU A 69 5.98 5.33 -7.79
C LEU A 69 5.94 3.86 -8.18
N SER A 70 4.90 3.43 -8.90
CA SER A 70 4.73 2.02 -9.31
C SER A 70 5.92 1.51 -10.12
N TYR A 71 6.52 2.34 -10.97
CA TYR A 71 7.71 1.99 -11.74
C TYR A 71 8.92 1.70 -10.85
N PHE A 72 9.02 2.37 -9.70
CA PHE A 72 10.13 2.25 -8.78
C PHE A 72 10.03 1.00 -7.91
N ILE A 73 8.84 0.67 -7.42
CA ILE A 73 8.59 -0.51 -6.56
C ILE A 73 8.24 -1.78 -7.36
N ASN A 74 8.13 -1.68 -8.69
CA ASN A 74 7.71 -2.76 -9.57
C ASN A 74 8.54 -4.05 -9.36
N GLY A 75 7.83 -5.16 -9.16
CA GLY A 75 8.42 -6.50 -9.01
C GLY A 75 8.80 -6.86 -7.57
N LEU A 76 8.62 -5.95 -6.62
CA LEU A 76 8.63 -6.28 -5.19
C LEU A 76 7.28 -6.77 -4.69
N ILE A 77 6.22 -6.48 -5.45
CA ILE A 77 4.84 -6.87 -5.15
C ILE A 77 4.07 -7.11 -6.46
N THR A 78 3.11 -8.02 -6.46
CA THR A 78 2.24 -8.32 -7.60
C THR A 78 0.81 -7.83 -7.34
N LEU A 79 0.09 -7.46 -8.40
CA LEU A 79 -1.28 -6.94 -8.28
C LEU A 79 -2.20 -7.98 -7.63
N ASP A 80 -2.16 -9.23 -8.08
CA ASP A 80 -3.04 -10.31 -7.60
C ASP A 80 -2.94 -10.50 -6.08
N VAL A 81 -1.72 -10.50 -5.52
CA VAL A 81 -1.51 -10.64 -4.07
C VAL A 81 -1.89 -9.36 -3.33
N PHE A 82 -1.61 -8.19 -3.92
CA PHE A 82 -2.01 -6.92 -3.33
C PHE A 82 -3.53 -6.78 -3.25
N GLU A 83 -4.29 -7.26 -4.25
CA GLU A 83 -5.75 -7.21 -4.20
C GLU A 83 -6.34 -8.03 -3.05
N VAL A 84 -5.78 -9.23 -2.82
CA VAL A 84 -6.19 -10.08 -1.69
C VAL A 84 -5.78 -9.43 -0.37
N PHE A 85 -4.54 -8.97 -0.25
CA PHE A 85 -4.05 -8.25 0.93
C PHE A 85 -4.91 -7.03 1.26
N LEU A 86 -5.26 -6.23 0.25
CA LEU A 86 -6.06 -5.02 0.41
C LEU A 86 -7.46 -5.34 0.93
N ALA A 87 -8.11 -6.38 0.37
CA ALA A 87 -9.39 -6.85 0.84
C ALA A 87 -9.34 -7.35 2.30
N ARG A 88 -8.26 -8.06 2.68
CA ARG A 88 -8.05 -8.50 4.07
C ARG A 88 -7.80 -7.34 5.02
N ALA A 89 -6.97 -6.38 4.61
CA ALA A 89 -6.67 -5.19 5.40
C ALA A 89 -7.94 -4.36 5.64
N ARG A 90 -8.73 -4.08 4.61
CA ARG A 90 -10.00 -3.36 4.72
C ARG A 90 -10.96 -4.02 5.70
N LEU A 91 -11.16 -5.34 5.60
CA LEU A 91 -12.02 -6.10 6.53
C LEU A 91 -11.52 -6.09 7.97
N ALA A 92 -10.24 -5.83 8.20
CA ALA A 92 -9.63 -5.77 9.53
C ALA A 92 -9.70 -4.36 10.16
N TYR A 93 -10.03 -3.32 9.41
CA TYR A 93 -10.40 -2.02 9.99
C TYR A 93 -11.83 -2.09 10.54
N LEU A 94 -11.98 -1.76 11.82
CA LEU A 94 -13.27 -1.81 12.51
C LEU A 94 -14.12 -0.56 12.18
N ASP A 95 -15.42 -0.68 12.42
CA ASP A 95 -16.39 0.42 12.30
C ASP A 95 -16.22 1.42 13.45
N ASN A 96 -15.13 2.20 13.38
CA ASN A 96 -14.83 3.30 14.28
C ASN A 96 -15.20 4.63 13.62
N PRO A 97 -15.57 5.67 14.40
CA PRO A 97 -15.82 7.00 13.85
C PRO A 97 -14.62 7.66 13.16
N TYR A 98 -13.38 7.24 13.45
CA TYR A 98 -12.15 7.82 12.89
C TYR A 98 -11.14 6.78 12.42
N HIS A 99 -10.58 5.96 13.33
CA HIS A 99 -9.59 4.92 12.98
C HIS A 99 -10.23 3.72 12.25
N ASN A 100 -10.67 3.97 11.01
CA ASN A 100 -11.38 3.07 10.12
C ASN A 100 -10.67 3.01 8.75
N TRP A 101 -11.29 2.34 7.78
CA TRP A 101 -10.69 2.17 6.46
C TRP A 101 -10.41 3.48 5.73
N TYR A 102 -11.30 4.47 5.84
CA TYR A 102 -11.13 5.77 5.18
C TYR A 102 -9.90 6.51 5.69
N HIS A 103 -9.63 6.45 7.01
CA HIS A 103 -8.41 7.03 7.59
C HIS A 103 -7.14 6.34 7.05
N ALA A 104 -7.15 5.02 6.89
CA ALA A 104 -6.03 4.30 6.29
C ALA A 104 -5.76 4.74 4.85
N VAL A 105 -6.83 4.93 4.06
CA VAL A 105 -6.75 5.40 2.66
C VAL A 105 -6.22 6.84 2.62
N ASP A 106 -6.73 7.73 3.47
CA ASP A 106 -6.31 9.13 3.56
C ASP A 106 -4.83 9.27 3.91
N VAL A 107 -4.38 8.53 4.92
CA VAL A 107 -2.96 8.51 5.32
C VAL A 107 -2.09 7.94 4.20
N THR A 108 -2.51 6.86 3.53
CA THR A 108 -1.76 6.28 2.41
C THR A 108 -1.67 7.25 1.23
N HIS A 109 -2.76 7.91 0.88
CA HIS A 109 -2.79 8.94 -0.18
C HIS A 109 -1.90 10.12 0.19
N THR A 110 -1.99 10.63 1.41
CA THR A 110 -1.14 11.72 1.91
C THR A 110 0.34 11.36 1.84
N VAL A 111 0.72 10.15 2.28
CA VAL A 111 2.10 9.63 2.18
C VAL A 111 2.55 9.55 0.72
N TYR A 112 1.70 9.03 -0.17
CA TYR A 112 1.95 9.02 -1.62
C TYR A 112 2.22 10.44 -2.16
N ARG A 113 1.36 11.41 -1.83
CA ARG A 113 1.49 12.81 -2.27
C ARG A 113 2.79 13.44 -1.77
N TYR A 114 3.14 13.24 -0.51
CA TYR A 114 4.42 13.71 0.04
C TYR A 114 5.61 13.06 -0.68
N MET A 115 5.56 11.75 -0.91
CA MET A 115 6.65 11.04 -1.61
C MET A 115 6.86 11.56 -3.03
N ALA A 116 5.77 11.80 -3.77
CA ALA A 116 5.82 12.36 -5.12
C ALA A 116 6.37 13.79 -5.14
N LEU A 117 5.84 14.69 -4.28
CA LEU A 117 6.27 16.09 -4.22
C LEU A 117 7.71 16.26 -3.75
N ALA A 118 8.12 15.49 -2.75
CA ALA A 118 9.49 15.49 -2.25
C ALA A 118 10.46 14.77 -3.20
N LYS A 119 9.97 14.11 -4.25
CA LYS A 119 10.76 13.25 -5.17
C LYS A 119 11.54 12.19 -4.41
N SER A 120 10.86 11.48 -3.50
CA SER A 120 11.51 10.57 -2.55
C SER A 120 12.28 9.43 -3.18
N MET A 121 11.89 9.02 -4.39
CA MET A 121 12.62 8.05 -5.21
C MET A 121 14.05 8.48 -5.55
N ALA A 122 14.41 9.76 -5.41
CA ALA A 122 15.77 10.24 -5.64
C ALA A 122 16.74 9.93 -4.48
N PHE A 123 16.22 9.59 -3.30
CA PHE A 123 17.02 9.36 -2.09
C PHE A 123 16.66 8.10 -1.30
N LEU A 124 15.47 7.52 -1.50
CA LEU A 124 15.05 6.25 -0.92
C LEU A 124 15.29 5.09 -1.89
N GLN A 125 15.51 3.88 -1.35
CA GLN A 125 15.53 2.65 -2.15
C GLN A 125 14.10 2.19 -2.46
N PRO A 126 13.90 1.37 -3.51
CA PRO A 126 12.59 0.80 -3.84
C PRO A 126 11.91 0.10 -2.66
N LEU A 127 12.68 -0.65 -1.86
CA LEU A 127 12.17 -1.34 -0.68
C LEU A 127 11.71 -0.36 0.40
N ASP A 128 12.43 0.75 0.62
CA ASP A 128 12.03 1.78 1.58
C ASP A 128 10.69 2.41 1.17
N CYS A 129 10.53 2.72 -0.12
CA CYS A 129 9.28 3.26 -0.67
C CYS A 129 8.12 2.28 -0.49
N LEU A 130 8.32 0.99 -0.79
CA LEU A 130 7.30 -0.03 -0.59
C LEU A 130 6.94 -0.18 0.90
N ALA A 131 7.93 -0.23 1.79
CA ALA A 131 7.73 -0.38 3.23
C ALA A 131 6.93 0.79 3.80
N VAL A 132 7.23 2.03 3.40
CA VAL A 132 6.49 3.23 3.83
C VAL A 132 5.03 3.19 3.36
N LEU A 133 4.78 2.81 2.10
CA LEU A 133 3.43 2.70 1.57
C LEU A 133 2.63 1.59 2.25
N LEU A 134 3.21 0.38 2.41
CA LEU A 134 2.55 -0.72 3.11
C LEU A 134 2.26 -0.37 4.58
N ALA A 135 3.22 0.28 5.26
CA ALA A 135 3.04 0.73 6.63
C ALA A 135 1.86 1.72 6.73
N ALA A 136 1.73 2.67 5.81
CA ALA A 136 0.62 3.62 5.80
C ALA A 136 -0.75 2.92 5.70
N VAL A 137 -0.87 1.90 4.85
CA VAL A 137 -2.11 1.11 4.66
C VAL A 137 -2.55 0.42 5.95
N VAL A 138 -1.61 -0.05 6.76
CA VAL A 138 -1.90 -0.90 7.94
C VAL A 138 -1.58 -0.26 9.28
N HIS A 139 -1.21 1.03 9.32
CA HIS A 139 -0.67 1.62 10.55
C HIS A 139 -1.65 1.60 11.73
N ASP A 140 -2.96 1.58 11.48
CA ASP A 140 -4.04 1.51 12.47
C ASP A 140 -4.94 0.26 12.30
N ILE A 141 -4.46 -0.78 11.61
CA ILE A 141 -5.26 -1.97 11.34
C ILE A 141 -5.72 -2.65 12.64
N GLY A 142 -7.01 -3.00 12.75
CA GLY A 142 -7.58 -3.61 13.95
C GLY A 142 -7.73 -2.67 15.16
N HIS A 143 -7.65 -1.36 14.97
CA HIS A 143 -7.79 -0.37 16.05
C HIS A 143 -9.14 -0.52 16.80
N PRO A 144 -9.17 -0.62 18.14
CA PRO A 144 -10.38 -0.86 18.93
C PRO A 144 -11.22 0.40 19.24
N GLY A 145 -10.80 1.56 18.73
CA GLY A 145 -11.50 2.84 18.92
C GLY A 145 -11.18 3.56 20.24
N VAL A 146 -10.19 3.09 21.00
CA VAL A 146 -9.71 3.68 22.26
C VAL A 146 -8.21 3.95 22.21
N ASN A 147 -7.69 4.82 23.08
CA ASN A 147 -6.28 5.21 23.07
C ASN A 147 -5.41 4.34 24.00
N ASN A 148 -4.09 4.45 23.86
CA ASN A 148 -3.12 3.73 24.70
C ASN A 148 -3.31 3.97 26.21
N PRO A 149 -3.51 5.21 26.72
CA PRO A 149 -3.81 5.45 28.14
C PRO A 149 -5.01 4.65 28.66
N TYR A 150 -6.11 4.59 27.89
CA TYR A 150 -7.29 3.80 28.27
C TYR A 150 -6.95 2.31 28.41
N LEU A 151 -6.17 1.74 27.47
CA LEU A 151 -5.75 0.34 27.54
C LEU A 151 -4.91 0.06 28.79
N ILE A 152 -4.03 0.98 29.16
CA ILE A 152 -3.15 0.87 30.33
C ILE A 152 -3.96 0.96 31.63
N GLU A 153 -4.81 2.00 31.75
CA GLU A 153 -5.62 2.24 32.94
C GLU A 153 -6.64 1.12 33.22
N THR A 154 -7.11 0.45 32.16
CA THR A 154 -8.04 -0.68 32.26
C THR A 154 -7.35 -2.03 32.38
N ALA A 155 -6.01 -2.07 32.41
CA ALA A 155 -5.22 -3.30 32.38
C ALA A 155 -5.62 -4.24 31.22
N HIS A 156 -5.93 -3.66 30.06
CA HIS A 156 -6.34 -4.40 28.87
C HIS A 156 -5.24 -5.38 28.43
N GLU A 157 -5.62 -6.50 27.81
CA GLU A 157 -4.67 -7.55 27.43
C GLU A 157 -3.52 -7.06 26.53
N LEU A 158 -3.78 -6.06 25.67
CA LEU A 158 -2.76 -5.44 24.82
C LEU A 158 -1.73 -4.65 25.65
N ALA A 159 -2.18 -3.90 26.66
CA ALA A 159 -1.29 -3.15 27.54
C ALA A 159 -0.38 -4.11 28.33
N LEU A 160 -0.96 -5.19 28.87
CA LEU A 160 -0.20 -6.26 29.54
C LEU A 160 0.78 -6.95 28.60
N ARG A 161 0.35 -7.30 27.37
CA ARG A 161 1.17 -8.00 26.36
C ARG A 161 2.37 -7.17 25.92
N TYR A 162 2.19 -5.85 25.75
CA TYR A 162 3.23 -4.95 25.28
C TYR A 162 3.87 -4.11 26.41
N ASN A 163 3.63 -4.48 27.67
CA ASN A 163 4.22 -3.84 28.85
C ASN A 163 4.07 -2.31 28.84
N ASP A 164 2.86 -1.84 28.52
CA ASP A 164 2.48 -0.43 28.40
C ASP A 164 3.26 0.40 27.36
N LYS A 165 4.12 -0.23 26.55
CA LYS A 165 4.95 0.43 25.54
C LYS A 165 4.30 0.32 24.18
N SER A 166 3.65 1.41 23.76
CA SER A 166 2.94 1.50 22.47
C SER A 166 2.05 0.27 22.17
N PRO A 167 1.08 -0.08 23.05
CA PRO A 167 0.27 -1.28 22.87
C PRO A 167 -0.47 -1.36 21.53
N LEU A 168 -1.05 -0.25 21.06
CA LEU A 168 -1.76 -0.18 19.78
C LEU A 168 -0.81 -0.35 18.60
N GLU A 169 0.28 0.40 18.58
CA GLU A 169 1.22 0.40 17.46
C GLU A 169 1.92 -0.96 17.30
N ASN A 170 2.25 -1.64 18.40
CA ASN A 170 2.76 -3.01 18.35
C ASN A 170 1.70 -4.01 17.85
N MET A 171 0.43 -3.79 18.20
CA MET A 171 -0.67 -4.62 17.72
C MET A 171 -0.89 -4.43 16.21
N HIS A 172 -0.92 -3.20 15.70
CA HIS A 172 -1.02 -2.91 14.26
C HIS A 172 0.12 -3.58 13.46
N CYS A 173 1.35 -3.48 13.97
CA CYS A 173 2.52 -4.14 13.40
C CYS A 173 2.36 -5.68 13.39
N ALA A 174 1.94 -6.28 14.51
CA ALA A 174 1.71 -7.71 14.59
C ALA A 174 0.63 -8.18 13.59
N ARG A 175 -0.47 -7.44 13.47
CA ARG A 175 -1.57 -7.72 12.52
C ARG A 175 -1.11 -7.71 11.06
N PHE A 176 -0.23 -6.78 10.68
CA PHE A 176 0.36 -6.77 9.34
C PHE A 176 1.12 -8.08 9.05
N PHE A 177 1.96 -8.53 9.98
CA PHE A 177 2.72 -9.78 9.81
C PHE A 177 1.82 -11.03 9.88
N GLU A 178 0.73 -11.00 10.66
CA GLU A 178 -0.29 -12.06 10.64
C GLU A 178 -0.93 -12.19 9.25
N LEU A 179 -1.30 -11.07 8.62
CA LEU A 179 -1.83 -11.06 7.25
C LEU A 179 -0.81 -11.61 6.25
N CYS A 180 0.46 -11.24 6.38
CA CYS A 180 1.53 -11.76 5.52
C CYS A 180 1.81 -13.26 5.75
N GLY A 181 1.28 -13.85 6.82
CA GLY A 181 1.30 -15.30 7.06
C GLY A 181 0.35 -16.09 6.17
N GLU A 182 -0.68 -15.45 5.59
CA GLU A 182 -1.56 -16.06 4.59
C GLU A 182 -0.88 -16.01 3.21
N ALA A 183 -0.70 -17.16 2.56
CA ALA A 183 0.06 -17.25 1.31
C ALA A 183 -0.51 -16.35 0.21
N GLU A 184 -1.83 -16.21 0.14
CA GLU A 184 -2.55 -15.43 -0.86
C GLU A 184 -2.51 -13.92 -0.59
N ALA A 185 -2.23 -13.48 0.65
CA ALA A 185 -2.14 -12.08 1.05
C ALA A 185 -0.70 -11.64 1.37
N ASN A 186 0.29 -12.51 1.17
CA ASN A 186 1.67 -12.24 1.51
C ASN A 186 2.33 -11.26 0.52
N VAL A 187 2.15 -9.97 0.77
CA VAL A 187 2.77 -8.88 -0.01
C VAL A 187 4.31 -8.87 0.05
N LEU A 188 4.92 -9.69 0.91
CA LEU A 188 6.37 -9.85 1.05
C LEU A 188 6.91 -11.08 0.30
N GLN A 189 6.07 -11.86 -0.38
CA GLN A 189 6.46 -13.16 -0.96
C GLN A 189 7.56 -13.09 -2.04
N GLU A 190 7.69 -11.96 -2.73
CA GLU A 190 8.70 -11.75 -3.78
C GLU A 190 10.06 -11.29 -3.21
N LEU A 191 10.10 -10.94 -1.91
CA LEU A 191 11.31 -10.47 -1.25
C LEU A 191 12.25 -11.63 -0.95
N SER A 192 13.55 -11.39 -1.10
CA SER A 192 14.55 -12.34 -0.62
C SER A 192 14.57 -12.36 0.91
N LYS A 193 15.11 -13.41 1.53
CA LYS A 193 15.21 -13.51 3.00
C LYS A 193 15.98 -12.36 3.68
N GLN A 194 16.83 -11.64 2.92
CA GLN A 194 17.61 -10.52 3.44
C GLN A 194 16.84 -9.20 3.40
N GLN A 195 15.92 -9.07 2.45
CA GLN A 195 15.00 -7.93 2.33
C GLN A 195 13.86 -8.10 3.31
#